data_AF-A0A0H3AC44-F1
#
_entry.id   AF-A0A0H3AC44-F1
#
_cell.length_a   1.000
_cell.length_b   1.000
_cell.length_c   1.000
_cell.angle_alpha   90.00
_cell.angle_beta   90.00
_cell.angle_gamma   90.00
#
_symmetry.space_group_name_H-M   'P 1'
#
loop_
_entity.id
_entity.type
_entity.pdbx_description
1 polymer ?
#
loop_
_entity_poly.entity_id
_entity_poly.type
_entity_poly.pdbx_seq_one_letter_code
_entity_poly.pdbx_strand_id
1 'polypeptide(L)'
;MDLSLYDHIIVCLSGGKDSIAAYLRLVDMGVDKSKVEFWHHDVDGQEGSSLMDWAFMRDYCRQLGEELGIPMYFSWLEGGFEGEMLKDNAYSHPHRVETPEGLLVLPRDHKRSKPGTRLRFPQQSPSLQTRWCSSALKIDVGRRALNNQERFKGKKILFITGERREESANRSKYNQLEAHACDRRYGKTARLVDAWRPVLHWTEEEVWEVIERHRILAPVPYRLGWSRSSCMTCIYNSQRIWSTIRHYWPERAGKIAQYEQTFGVTVSRKKIDVIDLGSAVAPIQISDVEALEQVSREDYTLPIFVPEGQKWVLPGGAFGREACGSD
;
A
#
# COMPACT_ATOMS: atom_id res chain seq x y z
N MET A 1 -23.76 7.31 5.27
CA MET A 1 -22.70 7.43 6.29
C MET A 1 -22.65 8.89 6.67
N ASP A 2 -22.81 9.21 7.95
CA ASP A 2 -22.65 10.58 8.44
C ASP A 2 -21.22 10.76 8.97
N LEU A 3 -20.41 11.51 8.23
CA LEU A 3 -19.01 11.76 8.55
C LEU A 3 -18.84 12.72 9.72
N SER A 4 -19.87 13.52 10.03
CA SER A 4 -19.81 14.52 11.10
C SER A 4 -19.69 13.89 12.50
N LEU A 5 -20.11 12.62 12.64
CA LEU A 5 -20.06 11.83 13.88
C LEU A 5 -18.65 11.51 14.38
N TYR A 6 -17.64 11.65 13.53
CA TYR A 6 -16.26 11.28 13.85
C TYR A 6 -15.43 12.51 14.20
N ASP A 7 -14.51 12.32 15.15
CA ASP A 7 -13.52 13.32 15.55
C ASP A 7 -12.30 13.27 14.62
N HIS A 8 -11.93 12.08 14.16
CA HIS A 8 -10.82 11.82 13.24
C HIS A 8 -11.25 10.87 12.12
N ILE A 9 -10.83 11.16 10.90
CA ILE A 9 -11.02 10.33 9.72
C ILE A 9 -9.65 10.02 9.13
N ILE A 10 -9.22 8.77 9.30
CA ILE A 10 -7.92 8.32 8.85
C ILE A 10 -8.09 7.61 7.52
N VAL A 11 -7.45 8.11 6.46
CA VAL A 11 -7.46 7.45 5.15
C VAL A 11 -6.13 6.74 4.89
N CYS A 12 -6.17 5.42 4.76
CA CYS A 12 -5.01 4.65 4.32
C CYS A 12 -4.74 4.92 2.84
N LEU A 13 -3.77 5.80 2.58
CA LEU A 13 -3.38 6.22 1.25
C LEU A 13 -2.19 5.39 0.77
N SER A 14 -2.41 4.53 -0.23
CA SER A 14 -1.38 3.63 -0.76
C SER A 14 -0.68 4.17 -2.02
N GLY A 15 -1.14 5.31 -2.54
CA GLY A 15 -0.81 5.81 -3.87
C GLY A 15 -1.49 5.06 -5.02
N GLY A 16 -2.30 4.04 -4.71
CA GLY A 16 -3.16 3.37 -5.68
C GLY A 16 -4.48 4.08 -5.93
N LYS A 17 -5.03 3.91 -7.14
CA LYS A 17 -6.30 4.48 -7.60
C LYS A 17 -7.45 4.33 -6.60
N ASP A 18 -7.60 3.16 -5.98
CA ASP A 18 -8.75 2.88 -5.13
C ASP A 18 -8.65 3.60 -3.77
N SER A 19 -7.43 3.78 -3.23
CA SER A 19 -7.23 4.59 -2.02
C SER A 19 -7.40 6.10 -2.28
N ILE A 20 -7.03 6.56 -3.48
CA ILE A 20 -7.24 7.94 -3.91
C ILE A 20 -8.74 8.19 -4.10
N ALA A 21 -9.42 7.32 -4.84
CA ALA A 21 -10.87 7.37 -5.05
C ALA A 21 -11.65 7.28 -3.73
N ALA A 22 -11.17 6.50 -2.77
CA ALA A 22 -11.74 6.48 -1.43
C ALA A 22 -11.76 7.88 -0.80
N TYR A 23 -10.65 8.61 -0.81
CA TYR A 23 -10.61 9.98 -0.33
C TYR A 23 -11.48 10.93 -1.17
N LEU A 24 -11.40 10.86 -2.50
CA LEU A 24 -12.20 11.73 -3.38
C LEU A 24 -13.70 11.55 -3.16
N ARG A 25 -14.15 10.32 -2.87
CA ARG A 25 -15.53 10.06 -2.47
C ARG A 25 -15.91 10.79 -1.16
N LEU A 26 -14.99 10.91 -0.20
CA LEU A 26 -15.23 11.70 1.01
C LEU A 26 -15.36 13.20 0.67
N VAL A 27 -14.55 13.71 -0.25
CA VAL A 27 -14.62 15.10 -0.74
C VAL A 27 -15.98 15.36 -1.40
N ASP A 28 -16.43 14.47 -2.29
CA ASP A 28 -17.73 14.57 -2.96
C ASP A 28 -18.90 14.49 -1.96
N MET A 29 -18.69 13.86 -0.80
CA MET A 29 -19.65 13.81 0.31
C MET A 29 -19.61 15.05 1.23
N GLY A 30 -18.75 16.03 0.95
CA GLY A 30 -18.60 17.24 1.76
C GLY A 30 -17.92 17.00 3.11
N VAL A 31 -16.93 16.10 3.17
CA VAL A 31 -16.17 15.87 4.39
C VAL A 31 -15.52 17.15 4.91
N ASP A 32 -15.56 17.35 6.23
CA ASP A 32 -14.73 18.35 6.89
C ASP A 32 -13.26 17.91 6.83
N LYS A 33 -12.51 18.52 5.90
CA LYS A 33 -11.08 18.22 5.68
C LYS A 33 -10.22 18.41 6.93
N SER A 34 -10.62 19.27 7.88
CA SER A 34 -9.87 19.49 9.12
C SER A 34 -9.83 18.26 10.04
N LYS A 35 -10.71 17.29 9.80
CA LYS A 35 -10.76 16.01 10.53
C LYS A 35 -10.04 14.87 9.80
N VAL A 36 -9.59 15.09 8.57
CA VAL A 36 -9.01 14.06 7.72
C VAL A 36 -7.49 14.07 7.82
N GLU A 37 -6.90 12.88 7.91
CA GLU A 37 -5.45 12.68 7.79
C GLU A 37 -5.16 11.44 6.94
N PHE A 38 -4.04 11.47 6.22
CA PHE A 38 -3.56 10.39 5.39
C PHE A 38 -2.50 9.57 6.12
N TRP A 39 -2.65 8.25 6.07
CA TRP A 39 -1.67 7.31 6.61
C TRP A 39 -1.12 6.45 5.50
N HIS A 40 0.21 6.36 5.43
CA HIS A 40 0.92 5.41 4.57
C HIS A 40 1.81 4.50 5.41
N HIS A 41 1.93 3.25 4.93
CA HIS A 41 2.77 2.25 5.55
C HIS A 41 3.93 1.93 4.61
N ASP A 42 5.14 2.40 4.94
CA ASP A 42 6.34 2.13 4.15
C ASP A 42 6.71 0.65 4.29
N VAL A 43 6.56 -0.14 3.23
CA VAL A 43 6.75 -1.59 3.29
C VAL A 43 8.23 -1.91 3.44
N ASP A 44 9.10 -1.18 2.73
CA ASP A 44 10.55 -1.33 2.85
C ASP A 44 11.16 -0.57 4.03
N GLY A 45 10.35 0.14 4.82
CA GLY A 45 10.82 0.96 5.92
C GLY A 45 11.62 2.18 5.43
N GLN A 46 12.38 2.80 6.34
CA GLN A 46 13.15 4.01 6.06
C GLN A 46 14.65 3.84 6.29
N GLU A 47 15.08 2.60 6.52
CA GLU A 47 16.46 2.23 6.87
C GLU A 47 17.29 1.77 5.65
N GLY A 48 16.91 2.20 4.44
CA GLY A 48 17.74 2.07 3.22
C GLY A 48 17.42 0.89 2.29
N SER A 49 16.37 0.10 2.56
CA SER A 49 15.89 -0.91 1.61
C SER A 49 14.98 -0.29 0.55
N SER A 50 15.06 -0.82 -0.67
CA SER A 50 14.18 -0.50 -1.81
C SER A 50 13.74 -1.76 -2.56
N LEU A 51 13.71 -2.89 -1.83
CA LEU A 51 13.48 -4.23 -2.38
C LEU A 51 12.10 -4.38 -3.01
N MET A 52 11.06 -3.85 -2.35
CA MET A 52 9.66 -4.09 -2.67
C MET A 52 8.97 -2.87 -3.27
N ASP A 53 9.02 -1.72 -2.61
CA ASP A 53 8.23 -0.53 -2.95
C ASP A 53 8.78 0.19 -4.19
N TRP A 54 7.92 1.02 -4.79
CA TRP A 54 8.36 2.01 -5.76
C TRP A 54 9.09 3.11 -5.01
N ALA A 55 10.31 3.45 -5.44
CA ALA A 55 11.20 4.36 -4.71
C ALA A 55 10.54 5.72 -4.41
N PHE A 56 9.81 6.27 -5.38
CA PHE A 56 9.11 7.54 -5.25
C PHE A 56 7.79 7.50 -4.48
N MET A 57 7.26 6.32 -4.10
CA MET A 57 5.87 6.21 -3.63
C MET A 57 5.61 7.02 -2.35
N ARG A 58 6.60 7.04 -1.45
CA ARG A 58 6.53 7.84 -0.22
C ARG A 58 6.37 9.31 -0.54
N ASP A 59 7.23 9.82 -1.41
CA ASP A 59 7.26 11.23 -1.76
C ASP A 59 6.03 11.64 -2.59
N TYR A 60 5.59 10.78 -3.51
CA TYR A 60 4.31 10.94 -4.21
C TYR A 60 3.13 11.10 -3.25
N CYS A 61 3.02 10.21 -2.25
CA CYS A 61 1.91 10.30 -1.30
C CYS A 61 2.01 11.53 -0.39
N ARG A 62 3.22 11.99 -0.06
CA ARG A 62 3.44 13.26 0.66
C ARG A 62 2.95 14.45 -0.15
N GLN A 63 3.44 14.60 -1.38
CA GLN A 63 3.05 15.69 -2.27
C GLN A 63 1.56 15.68 -2.59
N LEU A 64 0.96 14.49 -2.77
CA LEU A 64 -0.50 14.36 -2.92
C LEU A 64 -1.25 14.88 -1.69
N GLY A 65 -0.76 14.59 -0.47
CA GLY A 65 -1.30 15.15 0.76
C GLY A 65 -1.20 16.68 0.82
N GLU A 66 -0.02 17.22 0.51
CA GLU A 66 0.26 18.66 0.48
C GLU A 66 -0.66 19.42 -0.48
N GLU A 67 -0.75 18.95 -1.73
CA GLU A 67 -1.61 19.51 -2.79
C GLU A 67 -3.10 19.43 -2.47
N LEU A 68 -3.53 18.42 -1.71
CA LEU A 68 -4.92 18.27 -1.26
C LEU A 68 -5.23 19.02 0.05
N GLY A 69 -4.20 19.56 0.71
CA GLY A 69 -4.28 20.21 2.02
C GLY A 69 -4.58 19.25 3.16
N ILE A 70 -4.11 18.00 3.08
CA ILE A 70 -4.36 16.94 4.07
C ILE A 70 -3.04 16.49 4.70
N PRO A 71 -2.92 16.49 6.04
CA PRO A 71 -1.73 15.98 6.72
C PRO A 71 -1.44 14.53 6.36
N MET A 72 -0.16 14.21 6.18
CA MET A 72 0.33 12.89 5.81
C MET A 72 1.26 12.35 6.89
N TYR A 73 1.00 11.12 7.35
CA TYR A 73 1.80 10.43 8.36
C TYR A 73 2.28 9.08 7.86
N PHE A 74 3.57 8.81 8.04
CA PHE A 74 4.19 7.55 7.67
C PHE A 74 4.37 6.64 8.88
N SER A 75 4.31 5.34 8.65
CA SER A 75 4.58 4.34 9.68
C SER A 75 5.17 3.08 9.07
N TRP A 76 6.06 2.42 9.80
CA TRP A 76 6.78 1.26 9.29
C TRP A 76 7.30 0.36 10.40
N LEU A 77 7.71 -0.85 10.02
CA LEU A 77 8.56 -1.69 10.84
C LEU A 77 10.01 -1.33 10.52
N GLU A 78 10.84 -1.04 11.52
CA GLU A 78 12.25 -0.71 11.30
C GLU A 78 12.96 -1.85 10.55
N GLY A 79 13.69 -1.50 9.49
CA GLY A 79 14.30 -2.46 8.55
C GLY A 79 13.33 -3.03 7.51
N GLY A 80 12.03 -2.71 7.60
CA GLY A 80 11.02 -2.99 6.60
C GLY A 80 10.87 -4.45 6.22
N PHE A 81 10.48 -4.68 4.97
CA PHE A 81 10.28 -6.00 4.40
C PHE A 81 11.56 -6.83 4.44
N GLU A 82 12.68 -6.26 3.98
CA GLU A 82 13.95 -6.98 3.86
C GLU A 82 14.50 -7.36 5.24
N GLY A 83 14.47 -6.45 6.22
CA GLY A 83 14.87 -6.73 7.60
C GLY A 83 13.99 -7.79 8.26
N GLU A 84 12.67 -7.73 8.08
CA GLU A 84 11.77 -8.74 8.63
C GLU A 84 11.89 -10.10 7.89
N MET A 85 12.17 -10.10 6.58
CA MET A 85 12.42 -11.29 5.77
C MET A 85 13.71 -12.01 6.18
N LEU A 86 14.78 -11.25 6.44
CA LEU A 86 16.11 -11.77 6.80
C LEU A 86 16.26 -12.12 8.27
N LYS A 87 15.21 -11.94 9.06
CA LYS A 87 15.18 -12.31 10.47
C LYS A 87 15.49 -13.79 10.66
N ASP A 88 16.53 -14.06 11.44
CA ASP A 88 16.95 -15.40 11.85
C ASP A 88 17.13 -15.49 13.37
N ASN A 89 16.36 -16.38 13.99
CA ASN A 89 16.31 -16.57 15.45
C ASN A 89 16.29 -15.26 16.26
N ALA A 90 15.54 -14.28 15.75
CA ALA A 90 15.53 -12.91 16.29
C ALA A 90 14.10 -12.40 16.49
N TYR A 91 13.97 -11.35 17.28
CA TYR A 91 12.72 -10.62 17.45
C TYR A 91 12.48 -9.69 16.26
N SER A 92 11.21 -9.41 15.94
CA SER A 92 10.90 -8.32 15.01
C SER A 92 11.34 -6.99 15.60
N HIS A 93 11.80 -6.10 14.73
CA HIS A 93 12.27 -4.76 15.10
C HIS A 93 11.15 -3.86 15.67
N PRO A 94 11.50 -2.69 16.24
CA PRO A 94 10.53 -1.69 16.66
C PRO A 94 9.64 -1.21 15.50
N HIS A 95 8.42 -0.78 15.83
CA HIS A 95 7.60 -0.03 14.88
C HIS A 95 7.89 1.45 15.02
N ARG A 96 7.88 2.18 13.92
CA ARG A 96 8.00 3.64 13.86
C ARG A 96 6.68 4.21 13.33
N VAL A 97 6.16 5.24 14.00
CA VAL A 97 4.88 5.87 13.65
C VAL A 97 5.03 7.37 13.77
N GLU A 98 4.92 8.08 12.65
CA GLU A 98 4.80 9.53 12.68
C GLU A 98 3.42 9.96 13.19
N THR A 99 3.41 11.05 13.93
CA THR A 99 2.24 11.64 14.55
C THR A 99 2.35 13.16 14.48
N PRO A 100 1.26 13.91 14.69
CA PRO A 100 1.33 15.37 14.84
C PRO A 100 2.34 15.82 15.90
N GLU A 101 2.59 14.99 16.92
CA GLU A 101 3.49 15.27 18.04
C GLU A 101 4.95 14.80 17.78
N GLY A 102 5.23 14.18 16.63
CA GLY A 102 6.56 13.67 16.26
C GLY A 102 6.59 12.16 16.04
N LEU A 103 7.80 11.59 16.06
CA LEU A 103 8.02 10.17 15.78
C LEU A 103 7.89 9.30 17.04
N LEU A 104 6.90 8.42 17.06
CA LEU A 104 6.80 7.37 18.08
C LEU A 104 7.64 6.15 17.67
N VAL A 105 8.49 5.68 18.59
CA VAL A 105 9.22 4.42 18.45
C VAL A 105 8.64 3.42 19.44
N LEU A 106 8.07 2.34 18.92
CA LEU A 106 7.37 1.31 19.69
C LEU A 106 8.25 0.05 19.74
N PRO A 107 9.05 -0.14 20.80
CA PRO A 107 9.94 -1.28 20.91
C PRO A 107 9.16 -2.60 20.98
N ARG A 108 9.80 -3.68 20.55
CA ARG A 108 9.22 -5.01 20.64
C ARG A 108 9.19 -5.48 22.09
N ASP A 109 8.02 -5.90 22.56
CA ASP A 109 7.88 -6.51 23.89
C ASP A 109 8.38 -7.95 23.88
N HIS A 110 9.60 -8.18 24.36
CA HIS A 110 10.21 -9.51 24.44
C HIS A 110 9.55 -10.42 25.49
N LYS A 111 8.78 -9.89 26.44
CA LYS A 111 8.02 -10.72 27.40
C LYS A 111 6.77 -11.33 26.77
N ARG A 112 6.24 -10.69 25.72
CA ARG A 112 5.02 -11.11 25.00
C ARG A 112 5.30 -11.61 23.59
N SER A 113 6.56 -11.77 23.21
CA SER A 113 6.95 -12.28 21.92
C SER A 113 8.08 -13.30 22.05
N LYS A 114 8.31 -14.06 20.98
CA LYS A 114 9.39 -15.04 20.92
C LYS A 114 10.26 -14.73 19.70
N PRO A 115 11.55 -15.05 19.74
CA PRO A 115 12.38 -15.05 18.54
C PRO A 115 11.80 -15.98 17.48
N GLY A 116 12.04 -15.67 16.22
CA GLY A 116 11.64 -16.53 15.11
C GLY A 116 12.49 -16.29 13.88
N THR A 117 12.41 -17.23 12.94
CA THR A 117 13.11 -17.19 11.66
C THR A 117 12.11 -17.03 10.53
N ARG A 118 12.41 -16.18 9.55
CA ARG A 118 11.70 -16.13 8.27
C ARG A 118 12.55 -16.77 7.18
N LEU A 119 13.62 -16.09 6.76
CA LEU A 119 14.54 -16.51 5.69
C LEU A 119 13.82 -17.05 4.45
N ARG A 120 12.74 -16.37 4.07
CA ARG A 120 11.96 -16.63 2.85
C ARG A 120 10.98 -15.50 2.58
N PHE A 121 10.66 -15.32 1.30
CA PHE A 121 9.59 -14.45 0.86
C PHE A 121 8.22 -14.88 1.43
N PRO A 122 7.25 -13.95 1.56
CA PRO A 122 5.86 -14.30 1.73
C PRO A 122 5.36 -15.00 0.46
N GLN A 123 4.36 -15.86 0.59
CA GLN A 123 3.78 -16.56 -0.56
C GLN A 123 2.39 -16.00 -0.90
N GLN A 124 2.06 -15.99 -2.19
CA GLN A 124 0.69 -15.79 -2.68
C GLN A 124 -0.24 -16.71 -1.89
N SER A 125 -1.14 -16.16 -1.08
CA SER A 125 -2.00 -16.92 -0.17
C SER A 125 -3.05 -15.98 0.44
N PRO A 126 -4.29 -16.44 0.67
CA PRO A 126 -5.25 -15.70 1.49
C PRO A 126 -4.84 -15.64 2.96
N SER A 127 -4.02 -16.59 3.44
CA SER A 127 -3.55 -16.61 4.83
C SER A 127 -2.57 -15.46 5.09
N LEU A 128 -2.93 -14.60 6.03
CA LEU A 128 -2.09 -13.48 6.50
C LEU A 128 -0.83 -13.94 7.25
N GLN A 129 -0.78 -15.18 7.74
CA GLN A 129 0.44 -15.76 8.31
C GLN A 129 1.46 -16.06 7.22
N THR A 130 0.98 -16.57 6.08
CA THR A 130 1.81 -16.86 4.89
C THR A 130 2.16 -15.57 4.14
N ARG A 131 1.18 -14.66 3.97
CA ARG A 131 1.35 -13.33 3.39
C ARG A 131 1.71 -12.33 4.49
N TRP A 132 2.84 -12.58 5.12
CA TRP A 132 3.27 -11.81 6.28
C TRP A 132 3.59 -10.34 5.95
N CYS A 133 3.90 -10.01 4.69
CA CYS A 133 4.06 -8.63 4.26
C CYS A 133 2.78 -7.79 4.45
N SER A 134 1.59 -8.40 4.38
CA SER A 134 0.35 -7.70 4.72
C SER A 134 0.12 -7.62 6.21
N SER A 135 0.36 -8.71 6.96
CA SER A 135 0.07 -8.73 8.40
C SER A 135 1.08 -7.94 9.21
N ALA A 136 2.39 -8.14 9.00
CA ALA A 136 3.44 -7.50 9.76
C ALA A 136 3.68 -6.06 9.32
N LEU A 137 3.69 -5.78 8.01
CA LEU A 137 4.15 -4.49 7.47
C LEU A 137 3.04 -3.50 7.13
N LYS A 138 1.76 -3.94 7.17
CA LYS A 138 0.61 -3.06 6.91
C LYS A 138 -0.39 -3.08 8.05
N ILE A 139 -0.93 -4.26 8.36
CA ILE A 139 -1.99 -4.40 9.36
C ILE A 139 -1.45 -4.15 10.78
N ASP A 140 -0.35 -4.79 11.20
CA ASP A 140 0.19 -4.55 12.55
C ASP A 140 0.68 -3.11 12.68
N VAL A 141 1.40 -2.57 11.69
CA VAL A 141 1.83 -1.15 11.66
C VAL A 141 0.66 -0.19 11.87
N GLY A 142 -0.41 -0.29 11.08
CA GLY A 142 -1.60 0.55 11.26
C GLY A 142 -2.30 0.35 12.60
N ARG A 143 -2.36 -0.90 13.10
CA ARG A 143 -2.90 -1.18 14.45
C ARG A 143 -2.05 -0.58 15.55
N ARG A 144 -0.73 -0.60 15.43
CA ARG A 144 0.20 0.01 16.39
C ARG A 144 0.03 1.53 16.39
N ALA A 145 -0.09 2.15 15.23
CA ALA A 145 -0.36 3.56 15.11
C ALA A 145 -1.69 3.95 15.79
N LEU A 146 -2.79 3.23 15.54
CA LEU A 146 -4.09 3.50 16.18
C LEU A 146 -4.06 3.33 17.70
N ASN A 147 -3.31 2.34 18.21
CA ASN A 147 -3.37 1.95 19.61
C ASN A 147 -2.48 2.77 20.55
N ASN A 148 -1.45 3.44 20.02
CA ASN A 148 -0.39 4.04 20.85
C ASN A 148 -0.33 5.56 20.76
N GLN A 149 -1.42 6.21 20.33
CA GLN A 149 -1.54 7.67 20.29
C GLN A 149 -2.56 8.16 21.33
N GLU A 150 -2.13 9.06 22.21
CA GLU A 150 -2.98 9.62 23.28
C GLU A 150 -4.15 10.43 22.72
N ARG A 151 -3.95 11.15 21.60
CA ARG A 151 -4.97 11.97 20.93
C ARG A 151 -6.23 11.21 20.52
N PHE A 152 -6.14 9.88 20.44
CA PHE A 152 -7.24 9.00 20.07
C PHE A 152 -8.05 8.48 21.27
N LYS A 153 -7.63 8.75 22.51
CA LYS A 153 -8.40 8.35 23.70
C LYS A 153 -9.66 9.20 23.82
N GLY A 154 -10.79 8.54 24.07
CA GLY A 154 -12.11 9.16 24.18
C GLY A 154 -12.70 9.63 22.85
N LYS A 155 -12.06 9.34 21.71
CA LYS A 155 -12.48 9.82 20.39
C LYS A 155 -13.19 8.76 19.57
N LYS A 156 -13.96 9.23 18.59
CA LYS A 156 -14.58 8.45 17.52
C LYS A 156 -13.74 8.58 16.25
N ILE A 157 -13.27 7.45 15.74
CA ILE A 157 -12.37 7.39 14.60
C ILE A 157 -13.01 6.59 13.49
N LEU A 158 -12.98 7.14 12.28
CA LEU A 158 -13.32 6.44 11.07
C LEU A 158 -12.04 6.05 10.33
N PHE A 159 -11.81 4.76 10.16
CA PHE A 159 -10.63 4.22 9.50
C PHE A 159 -11.00 3.76 8.08
N ILE A 160 -10.45 4.43 7.07
CA ILE A 160 -10.83 4.29 5.66
C ILE A 160 -9.81 3.45 4.91
N THR A 161 -10.31 2.48 4.14
CA THR A 161 -9.50 1.72 3.16
C THR A 161 -10.20 1.67 1.81
N GLY A 162 -9.42 1.63 0.72
CA GLY A 162 -9.92 1.64 -0.65
C GLY A 162 -10.28 0.27 -1.24
N GLU A 163 -10.57 -0.75 -0.42
CA GLU A 163 -10.82 -2.10 -0.94
C GLU A 163 -12.17 -2.18 -1.67
N ARG A 164 -12.22 -2.85 -2.82
CA ARG A 164 -13.42 -3.10 -3.63
C ARG A 164 -13.75 -4.59 -3.76
N ARG A 165 -15.04 -4.92 -3.91
CA ARG A 165 -15.49 -6.31 -4.09
C ARG A 165 -15.01 -6.93 -5.40
N GLU A 166 -14.93 -6.13 -6.45
CA GLU A 166 -14.55 -6.57 -7.80
C GLU A 166 -13.09 -7.08 -7.86
N GLU A 167 -12.22 -6.65 -6.93
CA GLU A 167 -10.79 -7.00 -6.98
C GLU A 167 -10.50 -8.48 -6.71
N SER A 168 -11.37 -9.21 -5.98
CA SER A 168 -11.21 -10.66 -5.79
C SER A 168 -12.44 -11.33 -5.17
N ALA A 169 -12.57 -12.65 -5.38
CA ALA A 169 -13.60 -13.48 -4.75
C ALA A 169 -13.62 -13.36 -3.21
N ASN A 170 -12.46 -13.19 -2.55
CA ASN A 170 -12.41 -13.01 -1.10
C ASN A 170 -12.99 -11.66 -0.65
N ARG A 171 -12.71 -10.59 -1.41
CA ARG A 171 -13.21 -9.24 -1.11
C ARG A 171 -14.71 -9.10 -1.36
N SER A 172 -15.30 -9.97 -2.19
CA SER A 172 -16.75 -10.01 -2.43
C SER A 172 -17.60 -10.17 -1.16
N LYS A 173 -17.01 -10.63 -0.04
CA LYS A 173 -17.68 -10.88 1.24
C LYS A 173 -17.45 -9.80 2.30
N TYR A 174 -16.68 -8.76 2.00
CA TYR A 174 -16.33 -7.74 3.00
C TYR A 174 -17.54 -6.94 3.46
N ASN A 175 -17.53 -6.47 4.70
CA ASN A 175 -18.51 -5.49 5.15
C ASN A 175 -18.10 -4.10 4.64
N GLN A 176 -19.08 -3.27 4.26
CA GLN A 176 -18.77 -1.89 3.91
C GLN A 176 -18.39 -1.09 5.15
N LEU A 177 -19.12 -1.28 6.25
CA LEU A 177 -18.89 -0.69 7.56
C LEU A 177 -18.87 -1.79 8.61
N GLU A 178 -17.86 -1.79 9.46
CA GLU A 178 -17.75 -2.71 10.60
C GLU A 178 -16.91 -2.11 11.72
N ALA A 179 -17.01 -2.64 12.94
CA ALA A 179 -16.09 -2.25 14.00
C ALA A 179 -14.65 -2.65 13.61
N HIS A 180 -13.71 -1.71 13.70
CA HIS A 180 -12.31 -2.01 13.44
C HIS A 180 -11.72 -2.90 14.54
N ALA A 181 -10.70 -3.71 14.22
CA ALA A 181 -10.06 -4.60 15.19
C ALA A 181 -9.39 -3.87 16.39
N CYS A 182 -9.18 -2.56 16.27
CA CYS A 182 -8.68 -1.70 17.35
C CYS A 182 -9.80 -0.97 18.11
N ASP A 183 -11.07 -1.27 17.85
CA ASP A 183 -12.17 -0.71 18.63
C ASP A 183 -12.04 -1.15 20.09
N ARG A 184 -12.16 -0.19 21.00
CA ARG A 184 -12.08 -0.38 22.44
C ARG A 184 -13.15 0.45 23.13
N ARG A 185 -14.32 0.65 22.51
CA ARG A 185 -15.34 1.60 22.99
C ARG A 185 -15.86 1.31 24.40
N TYR A 186 -15.71 0.07 24.85
CA TYR A 186 -16.10 -0.39 26.19
C TYR A 186 -14.90 -0.62 27.15
N GLY A 187 -13.69 -0.19 26.78
CA GLY A 187 -12.49 -0.35 27.61
C GLY A 187 -12.15 0.88 28.46
N LYS A 188 -11.16 0.73 29.37
CA LYS A 188 -10.68 1.79 30.27
C LYS A 188 -10.16 3.04 29.55
N THR A 189 -9.45 2.84 28.45
CA THR A 189 -9.04 3.91 27.51
C THR A 189 -9.97 3.87 26.31
N ALA A 190 -11.23 4.21 26.53
CA ALA A 190 -12.29 4.05 25.53
C ALA A 190 -11.91 4.76 24.22
N ARG A 191 -12.11 4.08 23.10
CA ARG A 191 -11.96 4.65 21.75
C ARG A 191 -12.86 3.87 20.82
N LEU A 192 -13.70 4.59 20.09
CA LEU A 192 -14.53 4.01 19.06
C LEU A 192 -13.76 4.06 17.75
N VAL A 193 -13.60 2.91 17.10
CA VAL A 193 -12.98 2.85 15.77
C VAL A 193 -13.86 2.03 14.86
N ASP A 194 -14.45 2.68 13.87
CA ASP A 194 -15.17 1.99 12.80
C ASP A 194 -14.29 1.93 11.55
N ALA A 195 -14.31 0.81 10.85
CA ALA A 195 -13.66 0.62 9.56
C ALA A 195 -14.70 0.81 8.46
N TRP A 196 -14.41 1.68 7.50
CA TRP A 196 -15.30 1.94 6.36
C TRP A 196 -14.56 1.85 5.02
N ARG A 197 -15.19 1.17 4.07
CA ARG A 197 -14.71 0.99 2.69
C ARG A 197 -15.62 1.79 1.76
N PRO A 198 -15.34 3.09 1.56
CA PRO A 198 -16.26 3.97 0.87
C PRO A 198 -16.52 3.47 -0.55
N VAL A 199 -15.49 3.04 -1.28
CA VAL A 199 -15.60 2.59 -2.68
C VAL A 199 -15.87 1.09 -2.83
N LEU A 200 -16.31 0.37 -1.77
CA LEU A 200 -16.41 -1.10 -1.80
C LEU A 200 -17.26 -1.66 -2.95
N HIS A 201 -18.31 -0.94 -3.33
CA HIS A 201 -19.26 -1.32 -4.36
C HIS A 201 -19.00 -0.64 -5.71
N TRP A 202 -17.96 0.19 -5.83
CA TRP A 202 -17.65 0.86 -7.07
C TRP A 202 -17.03 -0.10 -8.09
N THR A 203 -17.40 0.09 -9.35
CA THR A 203 -16.70 -0.49 -10.49
C THR A 203 -15.32 0.16 -10.65
N GLU A 204 -14.44 -0.45 -11.44
CA GLU A 204 -13.19 0.22 -11.82
C GLU A 204 -13.43 1.50 -12.64
N GLU A 205 -14.51 1.55 -13.42
CA GLU A 205 -14.89 2.74 -14.20
C GLU A 205 -15.22 3.92 -13.29
N GLU A 206 -16.06 3.73 -12.26
CA GLU A 206 -16.38 4.78 -11.28
C GLU A 206 -15.13 5.29 -10.53
N VAL A 207 -14.13 4.42 -10.32
CA VAL A 207 -12.84 4.80 -9.72
C VAL A 207 -12.04 5.71 -10.65
N TRP A 208 -11.96 5.40 -11.94
CA TRP A 208 -11.26 6.25 -12.90
C TRP A 208 -12.02 7.55 -13.17
N GLU A 209 -13.35 7.52 -13.25
CA GLU A 209 -14.19 8.71 -13.42
C GLU A 209 -14.01 9.72 -12.29
N VAL A 210 -13.93 9.27 -11.03
CA VAL A 210 -13.70 10.21 -9.92
C VAL A 210 -12.30 10.82 -9.98
N ILE A 211 -11.29 10.03 -10.36
CA ILE A 211 -9.90 10.49 -10.50
C ILE A 211 -9.80 11.53 -11.62
N GLU A 212 -10.45 11.27 -12.76
CA GLU A 212 -10.55 12.20 -13.88
C GLU A 212 -11.25 13.50 -13.50
N ARG A 213 -12.41 13.40 -12.82
CA ARG A 213 -13.21 14.56 -12.40
C ARG A 213 -12.44 15.50 -11.48
N HIS A 214 -11.64 14.94 -10.57
CA HIS A 214 -10.75 15.69 -9.67
C HIS A 214 -9.38 15.97 -10.29
N ARG A 215 -9.19 15.62 -11.56
CA ARG A 215 -7.97 15.86 -12.36
C ARG A 215 -6.69 15.34 -11.72
N ILE A 216 -6.76 14.33 -10.86
CA ILE A 216 -5.55 13.69 -10.33
C ILE A 216 -4.87 12.94 -11.47
N LEU A 217 -3.59 13.23 -11.69
CA LEU A 217 -2.80 12.53 -12.70
C LEU A 217 -2.72 11.06 -12.30
N ALA A 218 -2.92 10.16 -13.26
CA ALA A 218 -2.86 8.73 -13.00
C ALA A 218 -1.50 8.36 -12.35
N PRO A 219 -1.51 7.61 -11.23
CA PRO A 219 -0.26 7.22 -10.58
C PRO A 219 0.65 6.45 -11.54
N VAL A 220 1.96 6.68 -11.43
CA VAL A 220 3.00 6.14 -12.33
C VAL A 220 2.84 4.64 -12.64
N PRO A 221 2.56 3.74 -11.67
CA PRO A 221 2.40 2.32 -12.01
C PRO A 221 1.36 2.07 -13.11
N TYR A 222 0.21 2.76 -13.04
CA TYR A 222 -0.84 2.63 -14.05
C TYR A 222 -0.42 3.22 -15.40
N ARG A 223 0.31 4.34 -15.41
CA ARG A 223 0.86 4.94 -16.64
C ARG A 223 1.82 3.97 -17.36
N LEU A 224 2.58 3.20 -16.59
CA LEU A 224 3.51 2.17 -17.09
C LEU A 224 2.83 0.85 -17.48
N GLY A 225 1.49 0.75 -17.36
CA GLY A 225 0.72 -0.43 -17.75
C GLY A 225 0.43 -1.43 -16.62
N TRP A 226 0.79 -1.14 -15.36
CA TRP A 226 0.39 -2.00 -14.24
C TRP A 226 -1.09 -1.81 -13.96
N SER A 227 -1.83 -2.91 -13.84
CA SER A 227 -3.24 -2.85 -13.41
C SER A 227 -3.43 -2.60 -11.92
N ARG A 228 -2.33 -2.62 -11.15
CA ARG A 228 -2.34 -2.36 -9.71
C ARG A 228 -1.06 -1.65 -9.27
N SER A 229 -1.25 -0.63 -8.46
CA SER A 229 -0.17 0.05 -7.73
C SER A 229 0.13 -0.65 -6.40
N SER A 230 0.49 -1.94 -6.44
CA SER A 230 1.11 -2.60 -5.29
C SER A 230 2.59 -2.23 -5.19
N CYS A 231 3.37 -2.91 -4.33
CA CYS A 231 4.84 -2.88 -4.39
C CYS A 231 5.33 -3.22 -5.82
N MET A 232 6.43 -2.61 -6.26
CA MET A 232 7.01 -2.80 -7.59
C MET A 232 7.37 -4.26 -7.87
N THR A 233 8.01 -4.95 -6.93
CA THR A 233 8.40 -6.38 -7.03
C THR A 233 7.45 -7.29 -6.22
N CYS A 234 6.16 -6.95 -6.19
CA CYS A 234 5.17 -7.70 -5.43
C CYS A 234 5.15 -9.20 -5.78
N ILE A 235 4.99 -10.06 -4.77
CA ILE A 235 4.83 -11.51 -4.94
C ILE A 235 3.62 -11.91 -5.80
N TYR A 236 2.67 -10.98 -6.03
CA TYR A 236 1.49 -11.17 -6.88
C TYR A 236 1.66 -10.60 -8.30
N ASN A 237 2.86 -10.14 -8.66
CA ASN A 237 3.16 -9.75 -10.02
C ASN A 237 2.99 -10.94 -10.96
N SER A 238 2.41 -10.69 -12.12
CA SER A 238 2.27 -11.67 -13.18
C SER A 238 3.60 -11.93 -13.88
N GLN A 239 3.62 -12.94 -14.76
CA GLN A 239 4.76 -13.21 -15.65
C GLN A 239 5.12 -11.99 -16.50
N ARG A 240 4.11 -11.28 -17.03
CA ARG A 240 4.32 -10.10 -17.87
C ARG A 240 4.94 -8.95 -17.08
N ILE A 241 4.51 -8.75 -15.84
CA ILE A 241 5.12 -7.74 -14.96
C ILE A 241 6.56 -8.11 -14.63
N TRP A 242 6.87 -9.37 -14.29
CA TRP A 242 8.26 -9.79 -14.06
C TRP A 242 9.14 -9.66 -15.31
N SER A 243 8.60 -9.98 -16.50
CA SER A 243 9.27 -9.73 -17.79
C SER A 243 9.59 -8.24 -17.97
N THR A 244 8.63 -7.37 -17.66
CA THR A 244 8.80 -5.91 -17.74
C THR A 244 9.85 -5.41 -16.75
N ILE A 245 9.82 -5.90 -15.49
CA ILE A 245 10.82 -5.54 -14.49
C ILE A 245 12.20 -5.99 -14.94
N ARG A 246 12.35 -7.22 -15.42
CA ARG A 246 13.63 -7.73 -15.92
C ARG A 246 14.15 -6.92 -17.12
N HIS A 247 13.27 -6.44 -17.98
CA HIS A 247 13.65 -5.67 -19.16
C HIS A 247 14.16 -4.26 -18.81
N TYR A 248 13.41 -3.53 -17.98
CA TYR A 248 13.72 -2.13 -17.66
C TYR A 248 14.57 -1.94 -16.39
N TRP A 249 14.49 -2.86 -15.43
CA TRP A 249 15.18 -2.83 -14.13
C TRP A 249 15.76 -4.22 -13.77
N PRO A 250 16.69 -4.75 -14.59
CA PRO A 250 17.24 -6.09 -14.41
C PRO A 250 17.90 -6.30 -13.04
N GLU A 251 18.45 -5.25 -12.43
CA GLU A 251 19.04 -5.28 -11.09
C GLU A 251 18.01 -5.59 -10.00
N ARG A 252 16.78 -5.06 -10.13
CA ARG A 252 15.70 -5.35 -9.18
C ARG A 252 15.23 -6.80 -9.29
N ALA A 253 15.06 -7.30 -10.51
CA ALA A 253 14.73 -8.71 -10.73
C ALA A 253 15.85 -9.64 -10.22
N GLY A 254 17.12 -9.27 -10.47
CA GLY A 254 18.29 -10.02 -10.01
C GLY A 254 18.37 -10.11 -8.49
N LYS A 255 18.07 -9.01 -7.75
CA LYS A 255 18.07 -9.02 -6.28
C LYS A 255 17.02 -9.99 -5.71
N ILE A 256 15.83 -10.04 -6.31
CA ILE A 256 14.79 -11.00 -5.91
C ILE A 256 15.25 -12.44 -6.18
N ALA A 257 15.79 -12.71 -7.37
CA ALA A 257 16.28 -14.04 -7.73
C ALA A 257 17.43 -14.52 -6.83
N GLN A 258 18.33 -13.62 -6.43
CA GLN A 258 19.40 -13.94 -5.47
C GLN A 258 18.85 -14.42 -4.12
N TYR A 259 17.79 -13.79 -3.63
CA TYR A 259 17.11 -14.25 -2.41
C TYR A 259 16.39 -15.58 -2.63
N GLU A 260 15.75 -15.80 -3.78
CA GLU A 260 15.13 -17.10 -4.09
C GLU A 260 16.18 -18.24 -4.06
N GLN A 261 17.36 -18.01 -4.63
CA GLN A 261 18.49 -18.94 -4.58
C GLN A 261 18.97 -19.17 -3.14
N THR A 262 19.16 -18.08 -2.39
CA THR A 262 19.64 -18.14 -0.99
C THR A 262 18.69 -18.94 -0.09
N PHE A 263 17.38 -18.78 -0.28
CA PHE A 263 16.37 -19.47 0.52
C PHE A 263 16.01 -20.86 -0.03
N GLY A 264 16.44 -21.20 -1.24
CA GLY A 264 16.06 -22.43 -1.94
C GLY A 264 14.58 -22.52 -2.30
N VAL A 265 13.87 -21.39 -2.33
CA VAL A 265 12.42 -21.30 -2.61
C VAL A 265 12.10 -20.03 -3.41
N THR A 266 11.08 -20.10 -4.26
CA THR A 266 10.67 -19.01 -5.16
C THR A 266 9.44 -18.25 -4.65
N VAL A 267 9.26 -17.00 -5.07
CA VAL A 267 8.02 -16.23 -4.88
C VAL A 267 6.86 -16.81 -5.70
N SER A 268 7.17 -17.52 -6.80
CA SER A 268 6.18 -18.22 -7.61
C SER A 268 5.80 -19.56 -6.98
N ARG A 269 4.50 -19.89 -6.95
CA ARG A 269 4.05 -21.25 -6.54
C ARG A 269 4.44 -22.34 -7.55
N LYS A 270 4.79 -21.95 -8.78
CA LYS A 270 5.23 -22.89 -9.84
C LYS A 270 6.69 -23.33 -9.66
N LYS A 271 7.39 -22.86 -8.62
CA LYS A 271 8.82 -23.15 -8.39
C LYS A 271 9.72 -22.72 -9.55
N ILE A 272 9.36 -21.59 -10.17
CA ILE A 272 10.11 -20.92 -11.23
C ILE A 272 10.57 -19.60 -10.65
N ASP A 273 11.87 -19.32 -10.73
CA ASP A 273 12.42 -18.05 -10.25
C ASP A 273 11.93 -16.87 -11.09
N VAL A 274 12.05 -15.66 -10.55
CA VAL A 274 11.49 -14.46 -11.21
C VAL A 274 12.13 -14.12 -12.56
N ILE A 275 13.37 -14.55 -12.82
CA ILE A 275 14.06 -14.30 -14.10
C ILE A 275 13.43 -15.19 -15.17
N ASP A 276 13.27 -16.48 -14.87
CA ASP A 276 12.67 -17.46 -15.77
C ASP A 276 11.16 -17.25 -15.94
N LEU A 277 10.48 -16.82 -14.87
CA LEU A 277 9.06 -16.47 -14.90
C LEU A 277 8.78 -15.33 -15.91
N GLY A 278 9.73 -14.40 -16.06
CA GLY A 278 9.68 -13.33 -17.05
C GLY A 278 10.09 -13.73 -18.47
N SER A 279 10.84 -14.82 -18.65
CA SER A 279 11.34 -15.26 -19.98
C SER A 279 10.24 -15.69 -20.94
N ALA A 280 9.09 -16.14 -20.41
CA ALA A 280 8.03 -16.77 -21.21
C ALA A 280 7.09 -15.79 -21.92
N VAL A 281 7.14 -14.49 -21.59
CA VAL A 281 6.19 -13.47 -22.07
C VAL A 281 6.93 -12.18 -22.42
N ALA A 282 6.50 -11.49 -23.50
CA ALA A 282 7.08 -10.20 -23.87
C ALA A 282 6.75 -9.11 -22.84
N PRO A 283 7.70 -8.19 -22.54
CA PRO A 283 7.47 -7.09 -21.59
C PRO A 283 6.43 -6.12 -22.14
N ILE A 284 5.80 -5.36 -21.24
CA ILE A 284 4.98 -4.21 -21.62
C ILE A 284 5.88 -3.21 -22.36
N GLN A 285 5.42 -2.71 -23.51
CA GLN A 285 6.11 -1.64 -24.22
C GLN A 285 5.70 -0.31 -23.59
N ILE A 286 6.63 0.32 -22.87
CA ILE A 286 6.39 1.57 -22.17
C ILE A 286 6.71 2.73 -23.11
N SER A 287 5.68 3.51 -23.46
CA SER A 287 5.82 4.73 -24.28
C SER A 287 5.88 6.01 -23.45
N ASP A 288 5.45 5.96 -22.19
CA ASP A 288 5.48 7.09 -21.26
C ASP A 288 6.87 7.22 -20.63
N VAL A 289 7.76 7.94 -21.32
CA VAL A 289 9.18 8.08 -20.94
C VAL A 289 9.33 8.84 -19.61
N GLU A 290 8.51 9.87 -19.36
CA GLU A 290 8.56 10.63 -18.11
C GLU A 290 8.19 9.76 -16.90
N ALA A 291 7.13 8.95 -17.03
CA ALA A 291 6.78 7.99 -15.99
C ALA A 291 7.86 6.93 -15.78
N LEU A 292 8.55 6.52 -16.84
CA LEU A 292 9.63 5.52 -16.77
C LEU A 292 10.84 6.08 -16.03
N GLU A 293 11.26 7.31 -16.35
CA GLU A 293 12.37 8.01 -15.70
C GLU A 293 12.12 8.23 -14.20
N GLN A 294 10.87 8.52 -13.81
CA GLN A 294 10.46 8.70 -12.41
C GLN A 294 10.74 7.46 -11.53
N VAL A 295 10.70 6.24 -12.08
CA VAL A 295 10.89 5.01 -11.29
C VAL A 295 12.28 4.90 -10.67
N SER A 296 13.27 5.53 -11.31
CA SER A 296 14.67 5.52 -10.86
C SER A 296 14.97 6.57 -9.77
N ARG A 297 13.96 7.33 -9.34
CA ARG A 297 14.09 8.42 -8.36
C ARG A 297 13.34 8.11 -7.08
N GLU A 298 13.87 8.61 -5.96
CA GLU A 298 13.18 8.60 -4.66
C GLU A 298 12.28 9.83 -4.48
N ASP A 299 12.65 10.96 -5.08
CA ASP A 299 11.83 12.17 -5.14
C ASP A 299 10.82 12.08 -6.29
N TYR A 300 9.57 12.48 -6.04
CA TYR A 300 8.55 12.54 -7.07
C TYR A 300 8.59 13.91 -7.77
N THR A 301 8.71 13.94 -9.09
CA THR A 301 8.89 15.18 -9.86
C THR A 301 7.78 15.43 -10.87
N LEU A 302 6.88 14.47 -11.07
CA LEU A 302 5.76 14.62 -11.99
C LEU A 302 4.61 15.40 -11.32
N PRO A 303 3.72 16.04 -12.09
CA PRO A 303 2.56 16.72 -11.51
C PRO A 303 1.64 15.78 -10.72
N ILE A 304 1.05 16.28 -9.62
CA ILE A 304 -0.01 15.57 -8.90
C ILE A 304 -1.35 15.67 -9.64
N PHE A 305 -1.66 16.85 -10.18
CA PHE A 305 -2.83 17.09 -11.02
C PHE A 305 -2.44 17.20 -12.49
N VAL A 306 -3.37 16.87 -13.37
CA VAL A 306 -3.23 17.14 -14.80
C VAL A 306 -3.13 18.66 -15.01
N PRO A 307 -2.05 19.16 -15.62
CA PRO A 307 -1.84 20.59 -15.82
C PRO A 307 -3.02 21.29 -16.48
N GLU A 308 -3.21 22.58 -16.18
CA GLU A 308 -4.27 23.37 -16.78
C GLU A 308 -4.19 23.36 -18.32
N GLY A 309 -5.35 23.27 -18.97
CA GLY A 309 -5.44 23.17 -20.44
C GLY A 309 -5.15 21.78 -21.02
N GLN A 310 -4.63 20.83 -20.24
CA GLN A 310 -4.42 19.45 -20.70
C GLN A 310 -5.64 18.56 -20.41
N LYS A 311 -5.88 17.60 -21.31
CA LYS A 311 -6.90 16.58 -21.12
C LYS A 311 -6.39 15.49 -20.20
N TRP A 312 -7.26 15.01 -19.30
CA TRP A 312 -6.97 13.79 -18.56
C TRP A 312 -6.99 12.61 -19.53
N VAL A 313 -6.11 11.64 -19.31
CA VAL A 313 -5.96 10.46 -20.16
C VAL A 313 -6.03 9.22 -19.30
N LEU A 314 -6.90 8.29 -19.68
CA LEU A 314 -7.00 6.99 -19.03
C LEU A 314 -5.66 6.25 -19.20
N PRO A 315 -5.01 5.83 -18.10
CA PRO A 315 -3.68 5.24 -18.18
C PRO A 315 -3.73 3.83 -18.79
N GLY A 316 -2.65 3.39 -19.44
CA GLY A 316 -2.59 2.08 -20.11
C GLY A 316 -2.80 0.88 -19.18
N GLY A 317 -2.58 1.04 -17.87
CA GLY A 317 -2.86 0.03 -16.86
C GLY A 317 -4.33 -0.09 -16.43
N ALA A 318 -5.20 0.86 -16.82
CA ALA A 318 -6.63 0.78 -16.52
C ALA A 318 -7.27 -0.46 -17.16
N PHE A 319 -8.17 -1.11 -16.43
CA PHE A 319 -8.89 -2.33 -16.85
C PHE A 319 -7.97 -3.51 -17.24
N GLY A 320 -6.71 -3.49 -16.80
CA GLY A 320 -5.75 -4.54 -17.08
C GLY A 320 -6.13 -5.86 -16.39
N ARG A 321 -6.33 -6.92 -17.17
CA ARG A 321 -6.76 -8.25 -16.71
C ARG A 321 -5.61 -9.17 -16.28
N GLU A 322 -4.46 -8.61 -15.90
CA GLU A 322 -3.30 -9.40 -15.43
C GLU A 322 -3.76 -10.37 -14.32
N ALA A 323 -3.86 -11.66 -14.66
CA ALA A 323 -4.36 -12.67 -13.75
C ALA A 323 -3.38 -12.82 -12.59
N CYS A 324 -3.88 -12.62 -11.38
CA CYS A 324 -3.08 -12.68 -10.17
C CYS A 324 -3.55 -13.83 -9.30
N GLY A 325 -2.70 -14.84 -9.16
CA GLY A 325 -2.99 -15.97 -8.30
C GLY A 325 -2.10 -17.14 -8.65
N SER A 326 -1.94 -18.02 -7.67
CA SER A 326 -1.53 -19.38 -7.96
C SER A 326 -2.71 -20.06 -8.64
N ASP A 327 -2.51 -20.50 -9.87
CA ASP A 327 -3.37 -21.52 -10.47
C ASP A 327 -3.51 -22.73 -9.52
#